data_AF-A0A357EIP5-F1
#
_entry.id   AF-A0A357EIP5-F1
#
_cell.length_a   1.000
_cell.length_b   1.000
_cell.length_c   1.000
_cell.angle_alpha   90.00
_cell.angle_beta   90.00
_cell.angle_gamma   90.00
#
_symmetry.space_group_name_H-M   'P 1'
#
loop_
_entity.id
_entity.type
_entity.pdbx_description
1 polymer ?
#
loop_
_entity_poly.entity_id
_entity_poly.type
_entity_poly.pdbx_seq_one_letter_code
_entity_poly.pdbx_strand_id
1 'polypeptide(L)'
;MPKRVDLSLTIELPENHGAERLTVQPDGRVRIIDKSGKELTPAHVERATHYERAKGRKYQARVSVDQGHATVDGLDELARLDHFIVIDTNTMEIDGTTVSVAFFIVCRLVPVDGGVRLTSIDDRGHAYEFQGIKGNAEMLAMLKVANDTVRERGAHGKARIAFVTDCNLANHEAISKRERSIYGKHYLPDGFTLIYASADTGQELTNKLIRFCDVQAINYLNKLKGGGLRRTGLAPLEEDKSVSFRYTYYPDLKIVNPNVTGTTITAKTKSSIDFSA
;
A
#
# COMPACT_ATOMS: atom_id res chain seq x y z
N MET A 1 -13.31 13.33 -22.47
CA MET A 1 -13.21 14.13 -21.22
C MET A 1 -12.55 13.27 -20.15
N PRO A 2 -11.62 13.80 -19.35
CA PRO A 2 -11.08 13.07 -18.20
C PRO A 2 -12.23 12.67 -17.25
N LYS A 3 -12.22 11.43 -16.78
CA LYS A 3 -13.22 10.96 -15.81
C LYS A 3 -13.05 11.75 -14.52
N ARG A 4 -14.17 12.24 -13.98
CA ARG A 4 -14.22 12.85 -12.66
C ARG A 4 -13.71 11.84 -11.62
N VAL A 5 -12.85 12.29 -10.72
CA VAL A 5 -12.38 11.55 -9.55
C VAL A 5 -12.87 12.31 -8.32
N ASP A 6 -13.49 11.60 -7.41
CA ASP A 6 -13.94 12.10 -6.12
C ASP A 6 -12.95 11.66 -5.03
N LEU A 7 -12.77 12.53 -4.04
CA LEU A 7 -12.03 12.24 -2.81
C LEU A 7 -13.04 12.20 -1.66
N SER A 8 -13.04 11.13 -0.89
CA SER A 8 -13.81 10.98 0.34
C SER A 8 -12.90 10.86 1.55
N LEU A 9 -13.37 11.47 2.64
CA LEU A 9 -12.83 11.31 3.98
C LEU A 9 -13.97 10.88 4.90
N THR A 10 -13.85 9.69 5.46
CA THR A 10 -14.74 9.18 6.50
C THR A 10 -14.03 9.26 7.83
N ILE A 11 -14.65 9.90 8.81
CA ILE A 11 -14.03 10.22 10.09
C ILE A 11 -14.95 9.73 11.20
N GLU A 12 -14.45 8.84 12.04
CA GLU A 12 -15.12 8.41 13.26
C GLU A 12 -14.52 9.17 14.44
N LEU A 13 -15.37 9.77 15.26
CA LEU A 13 -14.95 10.50 16.45
C LEU A 13 -14.79 9.56 17.65
N PRO A 14 -13.97 9.93 18.66
CA PRO A 14 -13.93 9.19 19.92
C PRO A 14 -15.31 9.09 20.58
N GLU A 15 -15.54 8.01 21.32
CA GLU A 15 -16.80 7.83 22.05
C GLU A 15 -17.12 9.04 22.93
N ASN A 16 -18.40 9.43 22.94
CA ASN A 16 -18.92 10.59 23.68
C ASN A 16 -18.38 11.97 23.25
N HIS A 17 -17.68 12.06 22.12
CA HIS A 17 -17.28 13.34 21.53
C HIS A 17 -18.16 13.68 20.31
N GLY A 18 -18.41 14.98 20.12
CA GLY A 18 -19.05 15.53 18.93
C GLY A 18 -18.18 16.60 18.29
N ALA A 19 -18.24 16.71 16.96
CA ALA A 19 -17.58 17.77 16.22
C ALA A 19 -18.48 19.01 16.16
N GLU A 20 -17.97 20.15 16.62
CA GLU A 20 -18.61 21.46 16.45
C GLU A 20 -18.13 22.14 15.17
N ARG A 21 -16.85 21.98 14.85
CA ARG A 21 -16.24 22.60 13.67
C ARG A 21 -15.19 21.71 13.02
N LEU A 22 -15.24 21.62 11.70
CA LEU A 22 -14.22 21.01 10.85
C LEU A 22 -13.55 22.09 10.00
N THR A 23 -12.22 22.07 9.90
CA THR A 23 -11.46 23.03 9.08
C THR A 23 -10.32 22.34 8.36
N VAL A 24 -10.31 22.43 7.04
CA VAL A 24 -9.17 21.99 6.23
C VAL A 24 -8.10 23.08 6.26
N GLN A 25 -6.91 22.74 6.72
CA GLN A 25 -5.75 23.63 6.78
C GLN A 25 -5.07 23.72 5.40
N PRO A 26 -4.22 24.74 5.15
CA PRO A 26 -3.50 24.89 3.88
C PRO A 26 -2.60 23.69 3.52
N ASP A 27 -2.14 22.93 4.51
CA ASP A 27 -1.37 21.70 4.36
C ASP A 27 -2.25 20.46 4.06
N GLY A 28 -3.57 20.64 3.95
CA GLY A 28 -4.52 19.56 3.70
C GLY A 28 -4.96 18.79 4.95
N ARG A 29 -4.44 19.11 6.14
CA ARG A 29 -4.88 18.50 7.40
C ARG A 29 -6.28 18.96 7.77
N VAL A 30 -7.13 18.03 8.17
CA VAL A 30 -8.46 18.30 8.69
C VAL A 30 -8.38 18.45 10.21
N ARG A 31 -8.64 19.65 10.71
CA ARG A 31 -8.80 19.92 12.15
C ARG A 31 -10.25 19.74 12.56
N ILE A 32 -10.47 19.02 13.65
CA ILE A 32 -11.79 18.76 14.22
C ILE A 32 -11.82 19.40 15.60
N ILE A 33 -12.73 20.31 15.84
CA ILE A 33 -12.85 21.05 17.10
C ILE A 33 -14.19 20.69 17.74
N ASP A 34 -14.18 20.34 19.02
CA ASP A 34 -15.40 20.08 19.80
C ASP A 34 -16.03 21.37 20.35
N LYS A 35 -17.17 21.21 21.03
CA LYS A 35 -17.91 22.33 21.66
C LYS A 35 -17.12 23.08 22.73
N SER A 36 -16.11 22.46 23.33
CA SER A 36 -15.24 23.09 24.31
C SER A 36 -14.08 23.87 23.68
N GLY A 37 -13.95 23.83 22.35
CA GLY A 37 -12.84 24.43 21.62
C GLY A 37 -11.59 23.54 21.57
N LYS A 38 -11.67 22.29 22.05
CA LYS A 38 -10.56 21.34 22.04
C LYS A 38 -10.48 20.65 20.68
N GLU A 39 -9.26 20.47 20.19
CA GLU A 39 -9.02 19.66 18.99
C GLU A 39 -9.16 18.17 19.31
N LEU A 40 -9.98 17.49 18.53
CA LEU A 40 -10.20 16.06 18.61
C LEU A 40 -9.25 15.31 17.68
N THR A 41 -8.70 14.21 18.17
CA THR A 41 -8.10 13.18 17.33
C THR A 41 -9.19 12.18 16.97
N PRO A 42 -9.47 11.96 15.68
CA PRO A 42 -10.35 10.88 15.24
C PRO A 42 -10.01 9.52 15.84
N ALA A 43 -11.03 8.74 16.17
CA ALA A 43 -10.87 7.33 16.53
C ALA A 43 -10.42 6.52 15.30
N HIS A 44 -11.03 6.82 14.15
CA HIS A 44 -10.74 6.20 12.87
C HIS A 44 -10.84 7.22 11.74
N VAL A 45 -9.97 7.10 10.75
CA VAL A 45 -10.04 7.85 9.49
C VAL A 45 -9.88 6.90 8.33
N GLU A 46 -10.77 7.02 7.35
CA GLU A 46 -10.58 6.45 6.03
C GLU A 46 -10.48 7.57 4.98
N ARG A 47 -9.47 7.48 4.14
CA ARG A 47 -9.30 8.31 2.95
C ARG A 47 -9.39 7.45 1.70
N ALA A 48 -10.19 7.89 0.73
CA ALA A 48 -10.31 7.21 -0.55
C ALA A 48 -10.40 8.17 -1.73
N THR A 49 -9.71 7.84 -2.83
CA THR A 49 -10.00 8.40 -4.16
C THR A 49 -10.73 7.38 -5.00
N HIS A 50 -11.83 7.78 -5.63
CA HIS A 50 -12.68 6.87 -6.38
C HIS A 50 -13.46 7.57 -7.50
N TYR A 51 -14.16 6.79 -8.32
CA TYR A 51 -15.16 7.30 -9.24
C TYR A 51 -16.32 6.32 -9.36
N GLU A 52 -17.50 6.83 -9.71
CA GLU A 52 -18.69 5.99 -9.91
C GLU A 52 -18.65 5.24 -11.25
N ARG A 53 -19.05 3.97 -11.24
CA ARG A 53 -19.28 3.14 -12.44
C ARG A 53 -20.53 2.28 -12.25
N ALA A 54 -21.02 1.67 -13.32
CA ALA A 54 -22.23 0.84 -13.30
C ALA A 54 -22.21 -0.30 -12.26
N LYS A 55 -21.03 -0.80 -11.88
CA LYS A 55 -20.84 -1.85 -10.85
C LYS A 55 -20.60 -1.27 -9.44
N GLY A 56 -20.94 -0.01 -9.20
CA GLY A 56 -20.63 0.72 -7.96
C GLY A 56 -19.23 1.34 -7.96
N ARG A 57 -18.87 2.04 -6.88
CA ARG A 57 -17.60 2.79 -6.76
C ARG A 57 -16.38 1.97 -7.17
N LYS A 58 -15.52 2.54 -8.03
CA LYS A 58 -14.16 2.03 -8.29
C LYS A 58 -13.16 2.89 -7.54
N TYR A 59 -12.54 2.29 -6.54
CA TYR A 59 -11.44 2.88 -5.77
C TYR A 59 -10.16 2.91 -6.61
N GLN A 60 -9.46 4.04 -6.53
CA GLN A 60 -8.14 4.26 -7.09
C GLN A 60 -7.06 4.18 -6.00
N ALA A 61 -7.33 4.75 -4.82
CA ALA A 61 -6.54 4.56 -3.62
C ALA A 61 -7.48 4.53 -2.40
N ARG A 62 -7.12 3.75 -1.37
CA ARG A 62 -7.86 3.69 -0.10
C ARG A 62 -6.89 3.37 1.03
N VAL A 63 -6.94 4.17 2.09
CA VAL A 63 -6.13 4.00 3.30
C VAL A 63 -7.03 4.23 4.52
N SER A 64 -6.84 3.40 5.54
CA SER A 64 -7.54 3.50 6.81
C SER A 64 -6.53 3.55 7.94
N VAL A 65 -6.72 4.47 8.88
CA VAL A 65 -5.80 4.71 10.01
C VAL A 65 -6.61 4.88 11.28
N ASP A 66 -6.26 4.10 12.30
CA ASP A 66 -6.78 4.28 13.65
C ASP A 66 -5.98 5.36 14.38
N GLN A 67 -6.65 6.19 15.18
CA GLN A 67 -6.01 7.23 16.02
C GLN A 67 -5.09 8.18 15.22
N GLY A 68 -5.58 8.65 14.07
CA GLY A 68 -4.81 9.46 13.12
C GLY A 68 -5.41 10.83 12.84
N HIS A 69 -4.64 11.71 12.19
CA HIS A 69 -5.18 12.92 11.60
C HIS A 69 -5.74 12.61 10.22
N ALA A 70 -6.89 13.19 9.88
CA ALA A 70 -7.41 13.10 8.53
C ALA A 70 -6.68 14.09 7.62
N THR A 71 -6.18 13.62 6.48
CA THR A 71 -5.57 14.48 5.48
C THR A 71 -6.20 14.27 4.11
N VAL A 72 -6.29 15.35 3.34
CA VAL A 72 -6.80 15.33 1.97
C VAL A 72 -5.75 14.79 1.00
N ASP A 73 -4.46 14.97 1.32
CA ASP A 73 -3.37 14.81 0.36
C ASP A 73 -2.92 13.36 0.12
N GLY A 74 -3.11 12.49 1.12
CA GLY A 74 -2.77 11.06 1.09
C GLY A 74 -1.29 10.75 1.29
N LEU A 75 -0.45 11.77 1.51
CA LEU A 75 0.99 11.61 1.73
C LEU A 75 1.35 11.63 3.20
N ASP A 76 0.59 12.34 4.04
CA ASP A 76 0.87 12.39 5.48
C ASP A 76 0.72 11.01 6.14
N GLU A 77 -0.28 10.22 5.73
CA GLU A 77 -0.47 8.85 6.22
C GLU A 77 0.75 7.97 5.90
N LEU A 78 1.31 8.09 4.70
CA LEU A 78 2.53 7.39 4.29
C LEU A 78 3.78 7.93 4.98
N ALA A 79 3.83 9.24 5.24
CA ALA A 79 4.98 9.90 5.87
C ALA A 79 5.10 9.59 7.37
N ARG A 80 4.01 9.14 7.99
CA ARG A 80 4.00 8.66 9.38
C ARG A 80 4.54 7.24 9.52
N LEU A 81 4.62 6.46 8.45
CA LEU A 81 5.20 5.12 8.48
C LEU A 81 6.71 5.20 8.63
N ASP A 82 7.32 4.22 9.29
CA ASP A 82 8.77 4.09 9.30
C ASP A 82 9.27 3.77 7.89
N HIS A 83 8.50 2.96 7.18
CA HIS A 83 8.60 2.71 5.74
C HIS A 83 7.35 2.02 5.22
N PHE A 84 7.22 1.96 3.90
CA PHE A 84 6.19 1.20 3.22
C PHE A 84 6.81 0.37 2.10
N ILE A 85 6.17 -0.73 1.79
CA ILE A 85 6.61 -1.70 0.80
C ILE A 85 5.56 -1.71 -0.31
N VAL A 86 5.96 -1.34 -1.51
CA VAL A 86 5.07 -1.44 -2.67
C VAL A 86 5.32 -2.78 -3.34
N ILE A 87 4.28 -3.57 -3.54
CA ILE A 87 4.39 -4.93 -4.02
C ILE A 87 3.27 -5.25 -5.00
N ASP A 88 3.63 -5.86 -6.11
CA ASP A 88 2.71 -6.37 -7.12
C ASP A 88 3.16 -7.76 -7.56
N THR A 89 2.20 -8.64 -7.90
CA THR A 89 2.48 -10.00 -8.34
C THR A 89 1.82 -10.32 -9.67
N ASN A 90 2.65 -10.77 -10.62
CA ASN A 90 2.21 -11.28 -11.91
C ASN A 90 2.43 -12.80 -12.01
N THR A 91 1.60 -13.49 -12.80
CA THR A 91 1.66 -14.94 -12.97
C THR A 91 1.64 -15.32 -14.44
N MET A 92 2.50 -16.28 -14.83
CA MET A 92 2.60 -16.78 -16.20
C MET A 92 2.87 -18.29 -16.21
N GLU A 93 2.32 -19.00 -17.18
CA GLU A 93 2.73 -20.37 -17.48
C GLU A 93 4.01 -20.38 -18.32
N ILE A 94 5.04 -21.06 -17.84
CA ILE A 94 6.35 -21.21 -18.49
C ILE A 94 6.66 -22.70 -18.52
N ASP A 95 6.69 -23.28 -19.72
CA ASP A 95 6.97 -24.70 -19.97
C ASP A 95 6.14 -25.66 -19.11
N GLY A 96 4.82 -25.43 -19.07
CA GLY A 96 3.88 -26.25 -18.30
C GLY A 96 3.92 -26.01 -16.78
N THR A 97 4.71 -25.05 -16.30
CA THR A 97 4.79 -24.67 -14.89
C THR A 97 4.18 -23.29 -14.67
N THR A 98 3.25 -23.17 -13.74
CA THR A 98 2.76 -21.87 -13.30
C THR A 98 3.80 -21.20 -12.41
N VAL A 99 4.32 -20.06 -12.88
CA VAL A 99 5.29 -19.23 -12.17
C VAL A 99 4.65 -17.91 -11.81
N SER A 100 4.70 -17.56 -10.52
CA SER A 100 4.29 -16.24 -10.03
C SER A 100 5.52 -15.45 -9.61
N VAL A 101 5.58 -14.18 -9.98
CA VAL A 101 6.66 -13.27 -9.58
C VAL A 101 6.07 -12.08 -8.87
N ALA A 102 6.45 -11.91 -7.60
CA ALA A 102 6.18 -10.71 -6.84
C ALA A 102 7.38 -9.78 -6.93
N PHE A 103 7.19 -8.57 -7.44
CA PHE A 103 8.21 -7.53 -7.42
C PHE A 103 7.87 -6.49 -6.36
N PHE A 104 8.85 -6.06 -5.58
CA PHE A 104 8.65 -5.05 -4.55
C PHE A 104 9.83 -4.10 -4.37
N ILE A 105 9.52 -2.94 -3.80
CA ILE A 105 10.48 -1.92 -3.40
C ILE A 105 10.17 -1.44 -1.98
N VAL A 106 11.21 -1.12 -1.21
CA VAL A 106 11.08 -0.61 0.16
C VAL A 106 11.34 0.89 0.15
N CYS A 107 10.33 1.67 0.54
CA CYS A 107 10.33 3.12 0.42
C CYS A 107 10.04 3.81 1.75
N ARG A 108 10.47 5.06 1.87
CA ARG A 108 10.03 6.00 2.92
C ARG A 108 9.82 7.38 2.33
N LEU A 109 8.93 8.15 2.96
CA LEU A 109 8.82 9.59 2.72
C LEU A 109 9.67 10.33 3.75
N VAL A 110 10.49 11.27 3.28
CA VAL A 110 11.31 12.13 4.13
C VAL A 110 10.78 13.56 4.00
N PRO A 111 10.39 14.21 5.11
CA PRO A 111 10.01 15.62 5.07
C PRO A 111 11.13 16.48 4.47
N VAL A 112 10.77 17.40 3.58
CA VAL A 112 11.66 18.41 3.00
C VAL A 112 10.90 19.73 2.92
N ASP A 113 11.62 20.85 2.71
CA ASP A 113 10.96 22.15 2.57
C ASP A 113 9.93 22.13 1.44
N GLY A 114 8.67 22.41 1.79
CA GLY A 114 7.56 22.44 0.84
C GLY A 114 6.99 21.07 0.41
N GLY A 115 7.34 19.96 1.08
CA GLY A 115 6.70 18.67 0.80
C GLY A 115 7.43 17.46 1.38
N VAL A 116 7.41 16.36 0.63
CA VAL A 116 8.07 15.11 1.01
C VAL A 116 8.92 14.59 -0.14
N ARG A 117 10.02 13.93 0.21
CA ARG A 117 10.91 13.25 -0.72
C ARG A 117 10.75 11.74 -0.58
N LEU A 118 10.37 11.07 -1.65
CA LEU A 118 10.38 9.61 -1.73
C LEU A 118 11.82 9.10 -1.80
N THR A 119 12.16 8.11 -0.97
CA THR A 119 13.49 7.50 -0.92
C THR A 119 13.35 5.98 -0.83
N SER A 120 14.20 5.23 -1.55
CA SER A 120 14.35 3.78 -1.33
C SER A 120 15.25 3.56 -0.12
N ILE A 121 14.93 2.59 0.73
CA ILE A 121 15.71 2.38 1.96
C ILE A 121 17.03 1.67 1.71
N ASP A 122 17.07 0.81 0.70
CA ASP A 122 18.21 -0.04 0.39
C ASP A 122 18.68 0.10 -1.06
N ASP A 123 18.13 1.07 -1.79
CA ASP A 123 18.40 1.36 -3.20
C ASP A 123 18.28 0.11 -4.10
N ARG A 124 17.31 -0.77 -3.77
CA ARG A 124 17.10 -2.05 -4.44
C ARG A 124 15.66 -2.24 -4.91
N GLY A 125 15.55 -2.92 -6.04
CA GLY A 125 14.34 -3.64 -6.43
C GLY A 125 14.45 -5.10 -6.03
N HIS A 126 13.36 -5.72 -5.63
CA HIS A 126 13.34 -7.08 -5.12
C HIS A 126 12.34 -7.92 -5.88
N ALA A 127 12.65 -9.20 -6.09
CA ALA A 127 11.76 -10.15 -6.72
C ALA A 127 11.74 -11.47 -5.98
N TYR A 128 10.55 -11.97 -5.70
CA TYR A 128 10.30 -13.35 -5.34
C TYR A 128 9.67 -14.09 -6.51
N GLU A 129 10.38 -15.09 -7.03
CA GLU A 129 9.85 -16.08 -7.95
C GLU A 129 9.25 -17.23 -7.14
N PHE A 130 8.03 -17.64 -7.44
CA PHE A 130 7.33 -18.74 -6.79
C PHE A 130 6.80 -19.75 -7.80
N GLN A 131 6.78 -21.02 -7.40
CA GLN A 131 6.17 -22.13 -8.13
C GLN A 131 5.36 -23.00 -7.17
N GLY A 132 4.25 -23.56 -7.67
CA GLY A 132 3.40 -24.46 -6.89
C GLY A 132 2.40 -23.77 -5.95
N ILE A 133 2.16 -22.46 -6.11
CA ILE A 133 1.18 -21.73 -5.32
C ILE A 133 -0.24 -22.23 -5.63
N LYS A 134 -1.00 -22.56 -4.58
CA LYS A 134 -2.43 -22.92 -4.67
C LYS A 134 -3.40 -21.79 -4.31
N GLY A 135 -2.89 -20.73 -3.68
CA GLY A 135 -3.66 -19.57 -3.21
C GLY A 135 -3.34 -18.28 -3.97
N ASN A 136 -3.62 -17.14 -3.35
CA ASN A 136 -3.25 -15.84 -3.90
C ASN A 136 -1.74 -15.61 -3.70
N ALA A 137 -1.02 -15.46 -4.81
CA ALA A 137 0.43 -15.33 -4.82
C ALA A 137 0.93 -14.01 -4.19
N GLU A 138 0.21 -12.91 -4.37
CA GLU A 138 0.57 -11.62 -3.79
C GLU A 138 0.42 -11.61 -2.27
N MET A 139 -0.65 -12.24 -1.77
CA MET A 139 -0.86 -12.40 -0.33
C MET A 139 0.24 -13.25 0.32
N LEU A 140 0.70 -14.30 -0.38
CA LEU A 140 1.84 -15.11 0.06
C LEU A 140 3.15 -14.30 0.05
N ALA A 141 3.36 -13.50 -1.00
CA ALA A 141 4.55 -12.66 -1.13
C ALA A 141 4.62 -11.61 -0.02
N MET A 142 3.50 -10.94 0.30
CA MET A 142 3.41 -10.01 1.43
C MET A 142 3.74 -10.69 2.75
N LEU A 143 3.20 -11.87 3.01
CA LEU A 143 3.52 -12.64 4.22
C LEU A 143 5.02 -12.96 4.29
N LYS A 144 5.62 -13.43 3.20
CA LYS A 144 7.05 -13.74 3.13
C LYS A 144 7.91 -12.51 3.42
N VAL A 145 7.62 -11.38 2.76
CA VAL A 145 8.33 -10.12 2.96
C VAL A 145 8.22 -9.64 4.41
N ALA A 146 7.02 -9.74 5.01
CA ALA A 146 6.82 -9.35 6.39
C ALA A 146 7.66 -10.21 7.35
N ASN A 147 7.64 -11.53 7.19
CA ASN A 147 8.43 -12.46 8.00
C ASN A 147 9.94 -12.23 7.85
N ASP A 148 10.43 -12.00 6.64
CA ASP A 148 11.84 -11.66 6.40
C ASP A 148 12.22 -10.34 7.08
N THR A 149 11.38 -9.33 6.98
CA THR A 149 11.60 -8.03 7.62
C THR A 149 11.68 -8.15 9.14
N VAL A 150 10.80 -8.96 9.75
CA VAL A 150 10.82 -9.25 11.19
C VAL A 150 12.11 -9.97 11.57
N ARG A 151 12.52 -11.01 10.82
CA ARG A 151 13.72 -11.80 11.09
C ARG A 151 15.01 -11.00 10.98
N GLU A 152 15.17 -10.22 9.92
CA GLU A 152 16.43 -9.53 9.62
C GLU A 152 16.61 -8.25 10.44
N ARG A 153 15.53 -7.50 10.68
CA ARG A 153 15.61 -6.16 11.27
C ARG A 153 15.24 -6.11 12.74
N GLY A 154 14.84 -7.24 13.34
CA GLY A 154 14.29 -7.27 14.69
C GLY A 154 13.12 -6.30 14.83
N ALA A 155 12.33 -6.13 13.76
CA ALA A 155 11.17 -5.25 13.72
C ALA A 155 10.07 -5.85 14.61
N HIS A 156 10.23 -5.69 15.93
CA HIS A 156 9.33 -6.21 16.94
C HIS A 156 8.28 -5.15 17.27
N GLY A 157 7.03 -5.36 16.83
CA GLY A 157 5.78 -4.75 17.33
C GLY A 157 5.64 -3.21 17.33
N LYS A 158 6.71 -2.46 17.13
CA LYS A 158 6.75 -0.99 17.19
C LYS A 158 6.95 -0.33 15.83
N ALA A 159 7.48 -1.08 14.85
CA ALA A 159 7.63 -0.58 13.51
C ALA A 159 6.25 -0.38 12.88
N ARG A 160 6.03 0.74 12.20
CA ARG A 160 4.82 1.05 11.44
C ARG A 160 5.15 0.89 9.97
N ILE A 161 4.80 -0.27 9.42
CA ILE A 161 5.10 -0.66 8.05
C ILE A 161 3.79 -0.88 7.32
N ALA A 162 3.65 -0.38 6.10
CA ALA A 162 2.50 -0.69 5.27
C ALA A 162 2.91 -1.40 3.98
N PHE A 163 2.08 -2.33 3.52
CA PHE A 163 2.11 -2.80 2.14
C PHE A 163 1.18 -1.95 1.29
N VAL A 164 1.66 -1.46 0.15
CA VAL A 164 0.86 -0.85 -0.89
C VAL A 164 0.65 -1.89 -1.99
N THR A 165 -0.60 -2.27 -2.22
CA THR A 165 -1.02 -3.39 -3.09
C THR A 165 -2.35 -3.05 -3.76
N ASP A 166 -2.62 -3.62 -4.94
CA ASP A 166 -3.93 -3.52 -5.59
C ASP A 166 -4.84 -4.74 -5.35
N CYS A 167 -4.35 -5.75 -4.64
CA CYS A 167 -5.09 -6.98 -4.41
C CYS A 167 -5.98 -6.91 -3.17
N ASN A 168 -7.09 -7.65 -3.20
CA ASN A 168 -7.90 -7.98 -2.02
C ASN A 168 -8.43 -6.80 -1.16
N LEU A 169 -8.75 -5.66 -1.78
CA LEU A 169 -9.27 -4.44 -1.13
C LEU A 169 -10.30 -4.69 -0.02
N ALA A 170 -11.25 -5.61 -0.26
CA ALA A 170 -12.34 -5.90 0.67
C ALA A 170 -11.88 -6.43 2.04
N ASN A 171 -10.66 -6.95 2.15
CA ASN A 171 -10.14 -7.55 3.37
C ASN A 171 -8.97 -6.78 4.01
N HIS A 172 -8.59 -5.62 3.45
CA HIS A 172 -7.41 -4.88 3.92
C HIS A 172 -7.47 -4.55 5.41
N GLU A 173 -8.62 -4.05 5.87
CA GLU A 173 -8.82 -3.70 7.27
C GLU A 173 -8.75 -4.93 8.19
N ALA A 174 -9.55 -5.96 7.91
CA ALA A 174 -9.58 -7.19 8.71
C ALA A 174 -8.20 -7.89 8.76
N ILE A 175 -7.42 -7.83 7.67
CA ILE A 175 -6.06 -8.38 7.64
C ILE A 175 -5.10 -7.51 8.47
N SER A 176 -5.16 -6.19 8.34
CA SER A 176 -4.33 -5.25 9.11
C SER A 176 -4.59 -5.35 10.62
N LYS A 177 -5.86 -5.56 10.99
CA LYS A 177 -6.29 -5.81 12.37
C LYS A 177 -6.03 -7.24 12.85
N ARG A 178 -5.49 -8.11 11.98
CA ARG A 178 -5.24 -9.54 12.23
C ARG A 178 -6.51 -10.32 12.65
N GLU A 179 -7.68 -9.84 12.24
CA GLU A 179 -8.97 -10.52 12.38
C GLU A 179 -9.14 -11.59 11.28
N ARG A 180 -8.45 -11.40 10.15
CA ARG A 180 -8.41 -12.34 9.02
C ARG A 180 -6.97 -12.71 8.67
N SER A 181 -6.74 -13.99 8.38
CA SER A 181 -5.47 -14.50 7.88
C SER A 181 -5.11 -13.88 6.53
N ILE A 182 -3.85 -13.52 6.33
CA ILE A 182 -3.34 -13.02 5.05
C ILE A 182 -3.20 -14.16 4.03
N TYR A 183 -2.69 -15.32 4.46
CA TYR A 183 -2.52 -16.50 3.60
C TYR A 183 -2.63 -17.80 4.39
N GLY A 184 -3.45 -18.73 3.92
CA GLY A 184 -3.68 -20.01 4.63
C GLY A 184 -4.17 -19.76 6.06
N LYS A 185 -3.39 -20.21 7.06
CA LYS A 185 -3.65 -19.98 8.49
C LYS A 185 -2.77 -18.88 9.09
N HIS A 186 -1.97 -18.21 8.27
CA HIS A 186 -1.01 -17.21 8.72
C HIS A 186 -1.65 -15.83 8.75
N TYR A 187 -1.37 -15.10 9.82
CA TYR A 187 -1.76 -13.71 9.99
C TYR A 187 -0.57 -12.82 9.66
N LEU A 188 -0.87 -11.56 9.31
CA LEU A 188 0.15 -10.56 9.12
C LEU A 188 0.84 -10.27 10.47
N PRO A 189 2.18 -10.14 10.54
CA PRO A 189 2.87 -9.81 11.78
C PRO A 189 2.46 -8.44 12.34
N ASP A 190 2.61 -8.26 13.65
CA ASP A 190 2.35 -6.98 14.31
C ASP A 190 3.22 -5.86 13.71
N GLY A 191 2.64 -4.67 13.56
CA GLY A 191 3.30 -3.50 12.98
C GLY A 191 3.11 -3.34 11.46
N PHE A 192 2.49 -4.32 10.80
CA PHE A 192 2.18 -4.26 9.37
C PHE A 192 0.71 -3.94 9.11
N THR A 193 0.44 -3.10 8.11
CA THR A 193 -0.91 -2.79 7.61
C THR A 193 -0.96 -2.85 6.08
N LEU A 194 -2.17 -2.84 5.51
CA LEU A 194 -2.40 -2.83 4.07
C LEU A 194 -2.98 -1.48 3.62
N ILE A 195 -2.47 -0.97 2.51
CA ILE A 195 -2.94 0.23 1.81
C ILE A 195 -3.27 -0.18 0.38
N TYR A 196 -4.45 0.22 -0.09
CA TYR A 196 -4.88 -0.07 -1.44
C TYR A 196 -4.46 1.03 -2.42
N ALA A 197 -3.90 0.62 -3.55
CA ALA A 197 -3.68 1.48 -4.69
C ALA A 197 -3.83 0.70 -6.00
N SER A 198 -4.65 1.19 -6.93
CA SER A 198 -4.86 0.56 -8.24
C SER A 198 -3.66 0.77 -9.15
N ALA A 199 -3.20 -0.29 -9.83
CA ALA A 199 -2.26 -0.17 -10.94
C ALA A 199 -2.92 0.42 -12.21
N ASP A 200 -4.16 0.02 -12.51
CA ASP A 200 -4.88 0.47 -13.71
C ASP A 200 -5.22 1.97 -13.75
N THR A 201 -5.44 2.57 -12.58
CA THR A 201 -6.08 3.89 -12.45
C THR A 201 -5.43 4.75 -11.38
N GLY A 202 -5.88 6.00 -11.21
CA GLY A 202 -5.32 6.94 -10.25
C GLY A 202 -4.07 7.66 -10.75
N GLN A 203 -3.63 8.69 -10.03
CA GLN A 203 -2.43 9.47 -10.35
C GLN A 203 -1.58 9.75 -9.10
N GLU A 204 -1.96 9.18 -7.96
CA GLU A 204 -1.24 9.35 -6.71
C GLU A 204 0.09 8.61 -6.75
N LEU A 205 0.95 8.92 -5.78
CA LEU A 205 2.27 8.31 -5.65
C LEU A 205 2.16 6.78 -5.61
N THR A 206 1.27 6.26 -4.79
CA THR A 206 1.03 4.82 -4.62
C THR A 206 0.63 4.15 -5.93
N ASN A 207 -0.25 4.77 -6.74
CA ASN A 207 -0.64 4.25 -8.06
C ASN A 207 0.54 4.20 -9.04
N LYS A 208 1.47 5.16 -8.97
CA LYS A 208 2.66 5.16 -9.84
C LYS A 208 3.64 4.07 -9.43
N LEU A 209 3.82 3.87 -8.12
CA LEU A 209 4.74 2.87 -7.59
C LEU A 209 4.23 1.44 -7.81
N ILE A 210 2.93 1.19 -7.68
CA ILE A 210 2.36 -0.14 -7.94
C ILE A 210 2.50 -0.51 -9.43
N ARG A 211 2.23 0.42 -10.36
CA ARG A 211 2.49 0.20 -11.81
C ARG A 211 3.95 -0.11 -12.11
N PHE A 212 4.86 0.53 -11.39
CA PHE A 212 6.27 0.23 -11.54
C PHE A 212 6.54 -1.24 -11.14
N CYS A 213 6.01 -1.70 -10.01
CA CYS A 213 6.16 -3.08 -9.56
C CYS A 213 5.53 -4.08 -10.55
N ASP A 214 4.31 -3.80 -11.05
CA ASP A 214 3.63 -4.59 -12.07
C ASP A 214 4.49 -4.77 -13.34
N VAL A 215 4.99 -3.67 -13.90
CA VAL A 215 5.88 -3.70 -15.07
C VAL A 215 7.15 -4.50 -14.78
N GLN A 216 7.76 -4.36 -13.60
CA GLN A 216 8.96 -5.12 -13.26
C GLN A 216 8.69 -6.62 -13.07
N ALA A 217 7.57 -7.00 -12.48
CA ALA A 217 7.15 -8.39 -12.34
C ALA A 217 6.94 -9.05 -13.72
N ILE A 218 6.26 -8.36 -14.64
CA ILE A 218 6.10 -8.79 -16.04
C ILE A 218 7.45 -8.92 -16.74
N ASN A 219 8.35 -7.94 -16.57
CA ASN A 219 9.69 -7.99 -17.17
C ASN A 219 10.52 -9.17 -16.66
N TYR A 220 10.40 -9.51 -15.37
CA TYR A 220 11.05 -10.70 -14.81
C TYR A 220 10.53 -11.97 -15.49
N LEU A 221 9.21 -12.14 -15.58
CA LEU A 221 8.59 -13.30 -16.21
C LEU A 221 9.01 -13.44 -17.67
N ASN A 222 9.06 -12.33 -18.41
CA ASN A 222 9.53 -12.32 -19.80
C ASN A 222 11.00 -12.75 -19.93
N LYS A 223 11.88 -12.28 -19.03
CA LYS A 223 13.28 -12.72 -18.99
C LYS A 223 13.40 -14.20 -18.65
N LEU A 224 12.61 -14.70 -17.70
CA LEU A 224 12.59 -16.11 -17.32
C LEU A 224 12.10 -17.01 -18.48
N LYS A 225 11.03 -16.59 -19.16
CA LYS A 225 10.50 -17.27 -20.35
C LYS A 225 11.52 -17.27 -21.50
N GLY A 226 12.21 -16.16 -21.73
CA GLY A 226 13.26 -16.03 -22.74
C GLY A 226 14.61 -16.69 -22.40
N GLY A 227 14.74 -17.33 -21.23
CA GLY A 227 15.99 -17.99 -20.81
C GLY A 227 17.08 -17.04 -20.29
N GLY A 228 16.76 -15.76 -20.08
CA GLY A 228 17.67 -14.75 -19.51
C GLY A 228 17.87 -14.87 -18.00
N LEU A 229 17.14 -15.78 -17.34
CA LEU A 229 17.28 -16.10 -15.92
C LEU A 229 17.37 -17.62 -15.74
N ARG A 230 18.11 -18.06 -14.72
CA ARG A 230 18.20 -19.49 -14.38
C ARG A 230 16.83 -20.04 -13.99
N ARG A 231 16.58 -21.32 -14.24
CA ARG A 231 15.30 -21.98 -13.92
C ARG A 231 15.37 -22.97 -12.77
N THR A 232 16.57 -23.36 -12.35
CA THR A 232 16.82 -24.33 -11.28
C THR A 232 17.22 -23.66 -9.96
N GLY A 233 17.24 -24.43 -8.87
CA GLY A 233 17.69 -23.94 -7.55
C GLY A 233 16.66 -23.10 -6.82
N LEU A 234 15.37 -23.47 -6.92
CA LEU A 234 14.34 -22.95 -6.01
C LEU A 234 14.47 -23.67 -4.66
N ALA A 235 14.24 -22.94 -3.57
CA ALA A 235 14.21 -23.48 -2.22
C ALA A 235 12.76 -23.68 -1.76
N PRO A 236 12.47 -24.62 -0.86
CA PRO A 236 11.14 -24.71 -0.26
C PRO A 236 10.85 -23.47 0.59
N LEU A 237 9.65 -22.91 0.46
CA LEU A 237 9.19 -21.77 1.23
C LEU A 237 8.84 -22.19 2.67
N GLU A 238 9.05 -21.33 3.66
CA GLU A 238 8.76 -21.67 5.05
C GLU A 238 7.28 -21.58 5.39
N GLU A 239 6.63 -20.55 4.85
CA GLU A 239 5.23 -20.21 5.00
C GLU A 239 4.31 -21.24 4.33
N ASP A 240 4.79 -21.89 3.28
CA ASP A 240 4.11 -23.01 2.62
C ASP A 240 5.14 -23.96 2.00
N LYS A 241 5.37 -25.11 2.63
CA LYS A 241 6.37 -26.10 2.19
C LYS A 241 6.06 -26.73 0.84
N SER A 242 4.83 -26.57 0.33
CA SER A 242 4.47 -27.02 -1.03
C SER A 242 4.89 -26.01 -2.11
N VAL A 243 5.24 -24.79 -1.72
CA VAL A 243 5.72 -23.74 -2.62
C VAL A 243 7.23 -23.75 -2.66
N SER A 244 7.78 -23.67 -3.88
CA SER A 244 9.20 -23.44 -4.11
C SER A 244 9.43 -21.99 -4.51
N PHE A 245 10.48 -21.36 -4.01
CA PHE A 245 10.75 -19.95 -4.25
C PHE A 245 12.21 -19.64 -4.52
N ARG A 246 12.45 -18.47 -5.10
CA ARG A 246 13.78 -17.86 -5.23
C ARG A 246 13.69 -16.37 -5.02
N TYR A 247 14.67 -15.84 -4.30
CA TYR A 247 14.88 -14.42 -4.14
C TYR A 247 15.92 -13.89 -5.13
N THR A 248 15.62 -12.76 -5.74
CA THR A 248 16.56 -11.97 -6.54
C THR A 248 16.43 -10.51 -6.15
N TYR A 249 17.53 -9.77 -6.07
CA TYR A 249 17.51 -8.32 -5.95
C TYR A 249 18.22 -7.66 -7.13
N TYR A 250 17.84 -6.42 -7.41
CA TYR A 250 18.36 -5.56 -8.45
C TYR A 250 18.97 -4.33 -7.78
N PRO A 251 20.30 -4.17 -7.80
CA PRO A 251 20.95 -3.00 -7.21
C PRO A 251 20.66 -1.73 -8.03
N ASP A 252 21.05 -0.60 -7.47
CA ASP A 252 21.04 0.71 -8.12
C ASP A 252 19.64 1.20 -8.56
N LEU A 253 18.61 0.88 -7.76
CA LEU A 253 17.28 1.45 -7.95
C LEU A 253 17.35 2.97 -7.75
N LYS A 254 17.14 3.72 -8.83
CA LYS A 254 17.09 5.19 -8.79
C LYS A 254 15.67 5.69 -8.88
N ILE A 255 15.22 6.39 -7.83
CA ILE A 255 13.97 7.15 -7.85
C ILE A 255 14.25 8.51 -8.49
N VAL A 256 13.84 8.66 -9.75
CA VAL A 256 13.97 9.91 -10.50
C VAL A 256 12.82 10.84 -10.15
N ASN A 257 13.12 12.11 -9.87
CA ASN A 257 12.17 13.12 -9.38
C ASN A 257 11.48 12.72 -8.05
N PRO A 258 12.25 12.59 -6.95
CA PRO A 258 11.74 12.05 -5.70
C PRO A 258 10.86 13.04 -4.92
N ASN A 259 10.84 14.32 -5.30
CA ASN A 259 10.02 15.32 -4.63
C ASN A 259 8.57 15.15 -5.05
N VAL A 260 7.70 14.89 -4.07
CA VAL A 260 6.28 14.69 -4.26
C VAL A 260 5.53 15.77 -3.50
N THR A 261 4.71 16.53 -4.21
CA THR A 261 3.72 17.42 -3.61
C THR A 261 2.39 16.70 -3.49
N GLY A 262 1.71 16.86 -2.36
CA GLY A 262 0.41 16.26 -2.08
C GLY A 262 -0.68 16.68 -3.07
N THR A 263 -1.82 15.99 -3.03
CA THR A 263 -2.98 16.36 -3.85
C THR A 263 -3.41 17.79 -3.54
N THR A 264 -3.29 18.70 -4.52
CA THR A 264 -3.78 20.07 -4.40
C THR A 264 -5.30 20.11 -4.64
N ILE A 265 -6.06 20.64 -3.68
CA ILE A 265 -7.47 20.97 -3.90
C ILE A 265 -7.52 22.13 -4.90
N THR A 266 -8.08 21.89 -6.09
CA THR A 266 -8.27 22.93 -7.11
C THR A 266 -9.71 23.44 -7.07
N ALA A 267 -10.00 24.56 -7.74
CA ALA A 267 -11.38 25.06 -7.90
C ALA A 267 -12.34 24.07 -8.59
N LYS A 268 -11.82 23.01 -9.23
CA LYS A 268 -12.61 21.93 -9.85
C LYS A 268 -12.82 20.73 -8.92
N THR A 269 -12.11 20.68 -7.78
CA THR A 269 -12.20 19.61 -6.80
C THR A 269 -13.42 19.88 -5.92
N LYS A 270 -14.46 19.04 -6.03
CA LYS A 270 -15.59 19.06 -5.09
C LYS A 270 -15.28 18.06 -3.97
N SER A 271 -14.99 18.56 -2.78
CA SER A 271 -14.84 17.74 -1.58
C SER A 271 -16.21 17.62 -0.89
N SER A 272 -16.63 16.39 -0.60
CA SER A 272 -17.78 16.12 0.27
C SER A 272 -17.26 15.41 1.52
N ILE A 273 -17.61 15.95 2.69
CA ILE A 273 -17.41 15.30 3.98
C ILE A 273 -18.76 14.69 4.35
N ASP A 274 -18.84 13.37 4.32
CA ASP A 274 -20.05 12.63 4.69
C ASP A 274 -19.93 12.19 6.15
N PHE A 275 -20.92 12.55 6.98
CA PHE A 275 -21.01 12.11 8.36
C PHE A 275 -21.86 10.84 8.42
N SER A 276 -21.30 9.74 8.91
CA SER A 276 -22.07 8.61 9.41
C SER A 276 -22.25 8.79 10.92
N ALA A 277 -23.51 8.91 11.35
CA ALA A 277 -23.90 8.88 12.77
C ALA A 277 -24.04 7.44 13.26
#